data_AF-A0A6L4YGS7-F1
#
_entry.id   AF-A0A6L4YGS7-F1
#
_cell.length_a   1.000
_cell.length_b   1.000
_cell.length_c   1.000
_cell.angle_alpha   90.00
_cell.angle_beta   90.00
_cell.angle_gamma   90.00
#
_symmetry.space_group_name_H-M   'P 1'
#
loop_
_entity.id
_entity.type
_entity.pdbx_description
1 polymer ?
#
loop_
_entity_poly.entity_id
_entity_poly.type
_entity_poly.pdbx_seq_one_letter_code
_entity_poly.pdbx_strand_id
1 'polypeptide(L)'
;MKSKSFPATSKSPRLRVGLKDVSRDEFSAAVNERLGKQRVSIMLDGSVIAFFKAKAGERGYQTLINQALQQVMTAEQIESTLRRVIREELHTT
;
A
#
# COMPACT_ATOMS: atom_id res chain seq x y z
N MET A 1 21.83 -36.51 -27.30
CA MET A 1 21.33 -35.66 -26.19
C MET A 1 20.48 -34.56 -26.81
N LYS A 2 19.16 -34.56 -26.62
CA LYS A 2 18.28 -33.51 -27.17
C LYS A 2 17.79 -32.63 -26.01
N SER A 3 18.36 -31.43 -25.88
CA SER A 3 17.94 -30.40 -24.94
C SER A 3 16.57 -29.85 -25.37
N LYS A 4 15.53 -30.06 -24.56
CA LYS A 4 14.24 -29.38 -24.74
C LYS A 4 14.39 -27.95 -24.24
N SER A 5 14.20 -26.98 -25.13
CA SER A 5 14.05 -25.56 -24.79
C SER A 5 12.73 -25.36 -24.04
N PHE A 6 12.77 -24.64 -22.92
CA PHE A 6 11.56 -24.19 -22.24
C PHE A 6 10.97 -23.00 -23.01
N PRO A 7 9.66 -23.00 -23.35
CA PRO A 7 9.06 -21.89 -24.06
C PRO A 7 8.95 -20.68 -23.11
N ALA A 8 9.40 -19.52 -23.58
CA ALA A 8 9.24 -18.26 -22.90
C ALA A 8 7.75 -17.92 -22.77
N THR A 9 7.17 -18.13 -21.59
CA THR A 9 5.82 -17.65 -21.29
C THR A 9 5.90 -16.18 -20.88
N SER A 10 6.05 -15.29 -21.86
CA SER A 10 5.68 -13.89 -21.71
C SER A 10 4.15 -13.78 -21.66
N LYS A 11 3.53 -14.26 -20.58
CA LYS A 11 2.11 -14.04 -20.32
C LYS A 11 2.02 -12.89 -19.33
N SER A 12 1.67 -11.71 -19.84
CA SER A 12 1.37 -10.54 -19.01
C SER A 12 0.38 -10.94 -17.89
N PRO A 13 0.62 -10.53 -16.64
CA PRO A 13 -0.24 -10.90 -15.52
C PRO A 13 -1.69 -10.51 -15.82
N ARG A 14 -2.62 -11.46 -15.66
CA ARG A 14 -4.05 -11.22 -15.87
C ARG A 14 -4.60 -10.43 -14.69
N LEU A 15 -5.02 -9.19 -14.95
CA LEU A 15 -5.66 -8.34 -13.95
C LEU A 15 -7.11 -8.78 -13.77
N ARG A 16 -7.55 -8.93 -12.53
CA ARG A 16 -8.88 -9.45 -12.17
C ARG A 16 -9.56 -8.59 -11.12
N VAL A 17 -10.85 -8.38 -11.30
CA VAL A 17 -11.74 -7.81 -10.27
C VAL A 17 -12.83 -8.86 -10.01
N GLY A 18 -12.83 -9.45 -8.81
CA GLY A 18 -13.65 -10.63 -8.53
C GLY A 18 -13.23 -11.83 -9.38
N LEU A 19 -14.18 -12.46 -10.07
CA LEU A 19 -13.95 -13.61 -10.97
C LEU A 19 -13.79 -13.21 -12.45
N LYS A 20 -13.73 -11.91 -12.77
CA LYS A 20 -13.68 -11.39 -14.14
C LYS A 20 -12.28 -10.88 -14.50
N ASP A 21 -11.76 -11.30 -15.65
CA ASP A 21 -10.55 -10.72 -16.26
C ASP A 21 -10.90 -9.30 -16.76
N VAL A 22 -10.13 -8.31 -16.34
CA VAL A 22 -10.37 -6.88 -16.63
C VAL A 22 -9.14 -6.23 -17.24
N SER A 23 -9.37 -5.12 -17.96
CA SER A 23 -8.29 -4.27 -18.45
C SER A 23 -7.57 -3.55 -17.30
N ARG A 24 -6.39 -2.97 -17.58
CA ARG A 24 -5.62 -2.22 -16.58
C ARG A 24 -6.38 -1.00 -16.06
N ASP A 25 -7.15 -0.34 -16.92
CA ASP A 25 -7.91 0.85 -16.56
C ASP A 25 -9.09 0.49 -15.66
N GLU A 26 -9.84 -0.56 -16.01
CA GLU A 26 -10.93 -1.10 -15.17
C GLU A 26 -10.41 -1.63 -13.83
N PHE A 27 -9.25 -2.29 -13.81
CA PHE A 27 -8.60 -2.71 -12.58
C PHE A 27 -8.22 -1.51 -11.71
N SER A 28 -7.60 -0.48 -12.32
CA SER A 28 -7.23 0.74 -11.60
C SER A 28 -8.45 1.50 -11.06
N ALA A 29 -9.55 1.53 -11.80
CA ALA A 29 -10.80 2.14 -11.38
C ALA A 29 -11.42 1.38 -10.20
N ALA A 30 -11.49 0.04 -10.27
CA ALA A 30 -12.01 -0.79 -9.17
C ALA A 30 -11.15 -0.73 -7.91
N VAL A 31 -9.82 -0.64 -8.07
CA VAL A 31 -8.88 -0.42 -6.96
C VAL A 31 -9.10 0.97 -6.36
N ASN A 32 -9.22 2.01 -7.18
CA ASN A 32 -9.51 3.37 -6.71
C ASN A 32 -10.92 3.49 -6.10
N GLU A 33 -11.89 2.70 -6.54
CA GLU A 33 -13.24 2.69 -5.98
C GLU A 33 -13.24 2.04 -4.58
N ARG A 34 -12.47 0.96 -4.40
CA ARG A 34 -12.39 0.23 -3.12
C ARG A 34 -11.37 0.81 -2.13
N LEU A 35 -10.26 1.36 -2.61
CA LEU A 35 -9.14 1.87 -1.81
C LEU A 35 -8.91 3.37 -2.01
N GLY A 36 -9.87 4.06 -2.61
CA GLY A 36 -9.80 5.49 -2.90
C GLY A 36 -9.72 6.35 -1.65
N LYS A 37 -9.35 7.62 -1.86
CA LYS A 37 -9.33 8.64 -0.80
C LYS A 37 -10.74 8.85 -0.26
N GLN A 38 -10.98 8.43 0.98
CA GLN A 38 -12.24 8.69 1.67
C GLN A 38 -12.21 10.08 2.31
N ARG A 39 -13.30 10.83 2.18
CA ARG A 39 -13.48 12.10 2.90
C ARG A 39 -13.88 11.78 4.34
N VAL A 40 -12.97 12.03 5.26
CA VAL A 40 -13.21 11.91 6.71
C VAL A 40 -13.18 13.28 7.36
N SER A 41 -14.09 13.53 8.29
CA SER A 41 -14.08 14.71 9.15
C SER A 41 -13.41 14.34 10.46
N ILE A 42 -12.17 14.76 10.65
CA ILE A 42 -11.39 14.55 11.87
C ILE A 42 -10.95 15.91 12.42
N MET A 43 -10.88 16.02 13.74
CA MET A 43 -10.25 17.17 14.38
C MET A 43 -8.75 16.92 14.46
N LEU A 44 -7.96 17.91 14.06
CA LEU A 44 -6.50 17.92 14.20
C LEU A 44 -6.12 19.18 14.96
N ASP A 45 -5.09 19.06 15.80
CA ASP A 45 -4.57 20.21 16.54
C ASP A 45 -4.07 21.28 15.57
N GLY A 46 -4.30 22.55 15.93
CA GLY A 46 -3.85 23.69 15.13
C GLY A 46 -2.34 23.70 14.90
N SER A 47 -1.56 23.21 15.88
CA SER A 47 -0.11 23.06 15.79
C SER A 47 0.32 22.05 14.72
N VAL A 48 -0.39 20.91 14.62
CA VAL A 48 -0.15 19.88 13.61
C VAL A 48 -0.45 20.45 12.22
N ILE A 49 -1.60 21.14 12.07
CA ILE A 49 -1.96 21.79 10.80
C ILE A 49 -0.91 22.85 10.41
N ALA A 50 -0.47 23.68 11.36
CA ALA A 50 0.53 24.71 11.12
C ALA A 50 1.88 24.11 10.68
N PHE A 51 2.33 23.04 11.34
CA PHE A 51 3.56 22.32 10.98
C PHE A 51 3.49 21.77 9.55
N PHE A 52 2.41 21.06 9.19
CA PHE A 52 2.27 20.49 7.86
C PHE A 52 2.02 21.55 6.78
N LYS A 53 1.37 22.68 7.10
CA LYS A 53 1.27 23.83 6.19
C LYS A 53 2.62 24.47 5.92
N ALA A 54 3.48 24.63 6.92
CA ALA A 54 4.84 25.14 6.73
C ALA A 54 5.70 24.18 5.90
N LYS A 55 5.51 22.87 6.08
CA LYS A 55 6.24 21.81 5.37
C LYS A 55 5.74 21.54 3.94
N ALA A 56 4.49 21.91 3.66
CA ALA A 56 3.78 21.62 2.42
C ALA A 56 4.45 22.19 1.17
N GLY A 57 4.96 23.43 1.22
CA GLY A 57 5.42 24.11 0.00
C GLY A 57 4.34 24.02 -1.10
N GLU A 58 4.71 23.50 -2.28
CA GLU A 58 3.76 23.23 -3.38
C GLU A 58 2.93 21.94 -3.21
N ARG A 59 3.35 21.02 -2.34
CA ARG A 59 2.61 19.78 -2.06
C ARG A 59 1.52 20.06 -1.04
N GLY A 60 0.27 19.71 -1.31
CA GLY A 60 -0.82 19.91 -0.35
C GLY A 60 -0.53 19.30 1.03
N TYR A 61 -0.75 20.06 2.12
CA TYR A 61 -0.49 19.62 3.50
C TYR A 61 -1.25 18.33 3.86
N GLN A 62 -2.44 18.11 3.27
CA GLN A 62 -3.21 16.88 3.44
C GLN A 62 -2.45 15.64 2.91
N THR A 63 -1.70 15.78 1.81
CA THR A 63 -0.88 14.69 1.28
C THR A 63 0.21 14.28 2.27
N LEU A 64 0.85 15.26 2.91
CA LEU A 64 1.88 14.99 3.91
C LEU A 64 1.31 14.32 5.17
N ILE A 65 0.12 14.75 5.61
CA ILE A 65 -0.58 14.12 6.73
C ILE A 65 -0.89 12.66 6.38
N ASN A 66 -1.46 12.40 5.20
CA ASN A 66 -1.77 11.03 4.77
C ASN A 66 -0.50 10.17 4.66
N GLN A 67 0.61 10.73 4.18
CA GLN A 67 1.89 10.02 4.13
C GLN A 67 2.42 9.67 5.53
N ALA A 68 2.30 10.58 6.50
CA ALA A 68 2.70 10.32 7.87
C ALA A 68 1.83 9.21 8.50
N LEU A 69 0.51 9.23 8.29
CA LEU A 69 -0.39 8.16 8.73
C LEU A 69 -0.02 6.81 8.10
N GLN A 70 0.27 6.79 6.80
CA GLN A 70 0.71 5.58 6.10
C GLN A 70 2.01 5.02 6.67
N GLN A 71 2.98 5.88 7.00
CA GLN A 71 4.25 5.47 7.60
C GLN A 71 4.05 4.81 8.97
N VAL A 72 3.16 5.36 9.80
CA VAL A 72 2.83 4.76 11.10
C VAL A 72 2.16 3.39 10.92
N MET A 73 1.18 3.27 10.01
CA MET A 73 0.55 1.97 9.72
C MET A 73 1.56 0.92 9.27
N THR A 74 2.49 1.31 8.38
CA THR A 74 3.54 0.40 7.90
C THR A 74 4.51 0.02 9.02
N ALA A 75 4.88 0.96 9.88
CA ALA A 75 5.75 0.68 11.03
C ALA A 75 5.09 -0.32 12.01
N GLU A 76 3.82 -0.13 12.34
CA GLU A 76 3.07 -1.05 13.21
C GLU A 76 2.94 -2.45 12.60
N GLN A 77 2.68 -2.53 11.29
CA GLN A 77 2.64 -3.81 10.58
C GLN A 77 4.00 -4.52 10.60
N ILE A 78 5.09 -3.79 10.38
CA ILE A 78 6.45 -4.34 10.43
C ILE A 78 6.77 -4.81 11.85
N GLU A 79 6.45 -4.02 12.88
CA GLU A 79 6.68 -4.40 14.28
C GLU A 79 5.91 -5.67 14.67
N SER A 80 4.64 -5.75 14.28
CA SER A 80 3.80 -6.93 14.54
C SER A 80 4.36 -8.17 13.82
N THR A 81 4.81 -8.02 12.57
CA THR A 81 5.43 -9.08 11.78
C THR A 81 6.75 -9.52 12.42
N LEU A 82 7.59 -8.57 12.83
CA LEU A 82 8.88 -8.84 13.45
C LEU A 82 8.72 -9.55 14.80
N ARG A 83 7.76 -9.14 15.63
CA ARG A 83 7.43 -9.85 16.89
C ARG A 83 6.96 -11.28 16.66
N ARG A 84 6.20 -11.51 15.59
CA ARG A 84 5.74 -12.85 15.23
C ARG A 84 6.92 -13.74 14.81
N VAL A 85 7.75 -13.26 13.89
CA VAL A 85 8.95 -13.97 13.44
C VAL A 85 9.88 -14.28 14.61
N ILE A 86 10.18 -13.30 15.47
CA ILE A 86 11.02 -13.54 16.65
C ILE A 86 10.43 -14.61 17.58
N ARG A 87 9.10 -14.65 17.81
CA ARG A 87 8.49 -15.73 18.58
C ARG A 87 8.62 -17.08 17.87
N GLU A 88 8.34 -17.15 16.58
CA GLU A 88 8.42 -18.39 15.80
C GLU A 88 9.83 -19.00 15.88
N GLU A 89 10.88 -18.17 15.80
CA GLU A 89 12.27 -18.61 15.92
C GLU A 89 12.65 -19.05 17.34
N LEU A 90 12.14 -18.37 18.38
CA LEU A 90 12.44 -18.70 19.79
C LEU A 90 11.67 -19.91 20.34
N HIS A 91 10.57 -20.33 19.72
CA HIS A 91 9.79 -21.52 20.15
C HIS A 91 10.12 -22.76 19.32
N THR A 92 10.99 -22.64 18.30
CA THR A 92 11.45 -23.75 17.46
C THR A 92 12.77 -24.37 17.96
N THR A 93 13.28 -23.90 19.11
CA THR A 93 14.41 -24.52 19.82
C THR A 93 13.91 -25.19 21.10
#